data_AF-A0A7G5GMY0-F1
#
_entry.id   AF-A0A7G5GMY0-F1
#
_cell.length_a   1.000
_cell.length_b   1.000
_cell.length_c   1.000
_cell.angle_alpha   90.00
_cell.angle_beta   90.00
_cell.angle_gamma   90.00
#
_symmetry.space_group_name_H-M   'P 1'
#
loop_
_entity.id
_entity.type
_entity.pdbx_description
1 polymer ?
#
loop_
_entity_poly.entity_id
_entity_poly.type
_entity_poly.pdbx_seq_one_letter_code
_entity_poly.pdbx_strand_id
1 'polypeptide(L)'
;MRFLAFALITFLFVNLLTSCVDPIELTLNGTVNTLVVDGTITNRAEPQIIRINRSKADPLTGRFGSVPITKATVEVLVDSVNVIPCHETEAGSYQLPSDFKGQIGHSYQLRFTLSDGTHYQSTPQIMPAVPAIDRVSSQYNSASLPVELALTGGYRGGHDVYIDWKDPANEQNYYRWEWKLWEKQSWCRSCQQGVYAVNAILDHVYKDKTFYVSGDALYENCFVPTNYFEAGQPPFTTGLYVYDYPCRMECWEILYSSALNVFDDQFSNGGLITKRKIAQIPYYDSTACLVEIRQLSLTKPAYSYFKRFQDQTQTTNGLTDPIPSAPVGNIQNLGNSQEHVVGYFTASAVSAVRHWIDRKDVIGLPFGQTDPTGPSKLPGSELFYSLNLRQPTPEPIYPYPNIRILGGPPRPVTAICVPSDSRTPFKPDGWQE
;
A
#
# COMPACT_ATOMS: atom_id res chain seq x y z
N MET A 1 23.71 -74.34 -30.26
CA MET A 1 22.55 -73.45 -30.51
C MET A 1 21.90 -72.91 -29.23
N ARG A 2 21.68 -73.70 -28.16
CA ARG A 2 21.05 -73.20 -26.92
C ARG A 2 21.84 -72.13 -26.14
N PHE A 3 23.18 -72.21 -26.13
CA PHE A 3 24.03 -71.20 -25.48
C PHE A 3 24.06 -69.85 -26.22
N LEU A 4 24.00 -69.86 -27.55
CA LEU A 4 23.91 -68.62 -28.34
C LEU A 4 22.58 -67.90 -28.12
N ALA A 5 21.48 -68.65 -28.01
CA ALA A 5 20.17 -68.08 -27.74
C ALA A 5 20.11 -67.42 -26.35
N PHE A 6 20.72 -68.04 -25.34
CA PHE A 6 20.81 -67.45 -24.00
C PHE A 6 21.66 -66.17 -23.99
N ALA A 7 22.83 -66.18 -24.63
CA ALA A 7 23.67 -64.99 -24.73
C ALA A 7 22.98 -63.83 -25.47
N LEU A 8 22.20 -64.13 -26.52
CA LEU A 8 21.43 -63.14 -27.27
C LEU A 8 20.31 -62.52 -26.43
N ILE A 9 19.61 -63.33 -25.62
CA ILE A 9 18.54 -62.87 -24.73
C ILE A 9 19.10 -62.03 -23.58
N THR A 10 20.24 -62.42 -23.00
CA THR A 10 20.90 -61.62 -21.95
C THR A 10 21.40 -60.29 -22.50
N PHE A 11 21.95 -60.27 -23.72
CA PHE A 11 22.38 -59.03 -24.38
C PHE A 11 21.18 -58.12 -24.71
N LEU A 12 20.02 -58.69 -25.11
CA LEU A 12 18.80 -57.93 -25.34
C LEU A 12 18.22 -57.32 -24.06
N PHE A 13 18.33 -58.03 -22.92
CA PHE A 13 17.82 -57.56 -21.63
C PHE A 13 18.69 -56.48 -20.99
N VAL A 14 20.01 -56.50 -21.22
CA VAL A 14 20.93 -55.44 -20.72
C VAL A 14 20.74 -54.11 -21.46
N ASN A 15 20.30 -54.14 -22.73
CA ASN A 15 20.02 -52.91 -23.49
C ASN A 15 18.66 -52.27 -23.17
N LEU A 16 17.80 -52.90 -22.37
CA LEU A 16 16.50 -52.35 -21.94
C LEU A 16 16.61 -51.46 -20.68
N LEU A 17 17.78 -51.39 -20.04
CA LEU A 17 18.01 -50.58 -18.83
C LEU A 17 18.69 -49.23 -19.09
N THR A 18 19.01 -48.89 -20.34
CA THR A 18 19.55 -47.56 -20.69
C THR A 18 18.43 -46.60 -21.10
N SER A 19 17.49 -46.36 -20.19
CA SER A 19 16.59 -45.21 -20.28
C SER A 19 17.39 -43.97 -19.87
N CYS A 20 18.00 -43.30 -20.84
CA CYS A 20 18.41 -41.92 -20.64
C CYS A 20 17.13 -41.10 -20.45
N VAL A 21 16.85 -40.69 -19.22
CA VAL A 21 15.83 -39.67 -18.97
C VAL A 21 16.44 -38.39 -19.49
N ASP A 22 15.89 -37.86 -20.60
CA ASP A 22 16.26 -36.52 -21.05
C ASP A 22 15.97 -35.57 -19.89
N PRO A 23 16.97 -34.83 -19.38
CA PRO A 23 16.70 -33.79 -18.41
C PRO A 23 15.75 -32.81 -19.09
N ILE A 24 14.58 -32.61 -18.49
CA ILE A 24 13.72 -31.49 -18.86
C ILE A 24 14.58 -30.24 -18.66
N GLU A 25 14.99 -29.62 -19.76
CA GLU A 25 15.44 -28.24 -19.73
C GLU A 25 14.22 -27.41 -19.34
N LEU A 26 14.07 -27.19 -18.03
CA LEU A 26 13.25 -26.12 -17.50
C LEU A 26 13.87 -24.83 -18.04
N THR A 27 13.40 -24.40 -19.21
CA THR A 27 13.51 -23.01 -19.62
C THR A 27 12.68 -22.23 -18.61
N LEU A 28 13.33 -21.85 -17.51
CA LEU A 28 12.81 -20.87 -16.58
C LEU A 28 12.76 -19.53 -17.34
N ASN A 29 11.71 -19.35 -18.13
CA ASN A 29 11.27 -18.04 -18.63
C ASN A 29 10.67 -17.24 -17.47
N GLY A 30 11.38 -17.20 -16.34
CA GLY A 30 10.97 -16.57 -15.09
C GLY A 30 11.55 -15.18 -14.97
N THR A 31 11.50 -14.37 -16.03
CA THR A 31 11.60 -12.91 -15.87
C THR A 31 10.21 -12.34 -16.09
N VAL A 32 9.41 -12.32 -15.02
CA VAL A 32 8.20 -11.49 -15.01
C VAL A 32 8.70 -10.05 -15.02
N ASN A 33 8.75 -9.47 -16.22
CA ASN A 33 9.03 -8.08 -16.50
C ASN A 33 7.74 -7.46 -17.05
N THR A 34 6.83 -7.13 -16.16
CA THR A 34 5.46 -6.76 -16.51
C THR A 34 5.18 -5.34 -16.05
N LEU A 35 4.65 -4.52 -16.95
CA LEU A 35 4.20 -3.18 -16.63
C LEU A 35 2.91 -3.24 -15.81
N VAL A 36 2.87 -2.52 -14.71
CA VAL A 36 1.73 -2.41 -13.81
C VAL A 36 1.28 -0.96 -13.76
N VAL A 37 0.02 -0.71 -14.14
CA VAL A 37 -0.56 0.64 -14.15
C VAL A 37 -1.84 0.66 -13.33
N ASP A 38 -1.87 1.54 -12.34
CA ASP A 38 -3.05 1.79 -11.51
C ASP A 38 -3.43 3.27 -11.59
N GLY A 39 -4.70 3.56 -11.84
CA GLY A 39 -5.17 4.93 -12.00
C GLY A 39 -6.68 4.97 -12.13
N THR A 40 -7.33 5.71 -11.24
CA THR A 40 -8.77 5.95 -11.26
C THR A 40 -9.03 7.45 -11.29
N ILE A 41 -9.74 7.91 -12.32
CA ILE A 41 -10.22 9.30 -12.38
C ILE A 41 -11.52 9.41 -11.60
N THR A 42 -11.59 10.32 -10.63
CA THR A 42 -12.81 10.55 -9.85
C THR A 42 -13.36 11.95 -10.01
N ASN A 43 -14.63 12.14 -9.64
CA ASN A 43 -15.31 13.45 -9.61
C ASN A 43 -15.08 14.22 -8.30
N ARG A 44 -14.14 13.77 -7.46
CA ARG A 44 -13.80 14.40 -6.18
C ARG A 44 -12.68 15.43 -6.39
N ALA A 45 -12.75 16.53 -5.65
CA ALA A 45 -11.72 17.57 -5.64
C ALA A 45 -10.56 17.16 -4.71
N GLU A 46 -9.80 16.17 -5.14
CA GLU A 46 -8.64 15.63 -4.43
C GLU A 46 -7.53 15.27 -5.43
N PRO A 47 -6.26 15.18 -4.98
CA PRO A 47 -5.16 14.76 -5.85
C PRO A 47 -5.45 13.42 -6.52
N GLN A 48 -5.51 13.42 -7.86
CA GLN A 48 -5.68 12.20 -8.66
C GLN A 48 -4.30 11.74 -9.12
N ILE A 49 -3.92 10.52 -8.71
CA ILE A 49 -2.58 9.96 -8.96
C ILE A 49 -2.71 8.71 -9.83
N ILE A 50 -1.88 8.65 -10.87
CA ILE A 50 -1.67 7.47 -11.71
C ILE A 50 -0.30 6.89 -11.36
N ARG A 51 -0.27 5.63 -10.97
CA ARG A 51 0.96 4.92 -10.58
C ARG A 51 1.39 3.99 -11.72
N ILE A 52 2.64 4.12 -12.14
CA ILE A 52 3.24 3.31 -13.20
C ILE A 52 4.49 2.64 -12.65
N ASN A 53 4.45 1.31 -12.60
CA ASN A 53 5.52 0.50 -12.06
C ASN A 53 5.83 -0.68 -12.98
N ARG A 54 6.97 -1.31 -12.76
CA ARG A 54 7.39 -2.53 -13.45
C ARG A 54 7.70 -3.59 -12.42
N SER A 55 6.94 -4.68 -12.45
CA SER A 55 7.24 -5.86 -11.65
C SER A 55 8.53 -6.48 -12.19
N LYS A 56 9.49 -6.73 -11.30
CA LYS A 56 10.75 -7.39 -11.62
C LYS A 56 11.02 -8.47 -10.58
N ALA A 57 11.21 -9.69 -11.04
CA ALA A 57 11.77 -10.76 -10.20
C ALA A 57 13.30 -10.58 -10.10
N ASP A 58 13.85 -10.65 -8.89
CA ASP A 58 15.28 -10.78 -8.65
C ASP A 58 15.76 -12.15 -9.17
N PRO A 59 16.66 -12.19 -10.18
CA PRO A 59 17.12 -13.45 -10.77
C PRO A 59 17.89 -14.36 -9.80
N LEU A 60 18.48 -13.80 -8.74
CA LEU A 60 19.31 -14.54 -7.79
C LEU A 60 18.52 -15.01 -6.57
N THR A 61 17.55 -14.20 -6.11
CA THR A 61 16.77 -14.51 -4.90
C THR A 61 15.34 -14.97 -5.18
N GLY A 62 14.88 -14.85 -6.42
CA GLY A 62 13.48 -15.11 -6.80
C GLY A 62 12.49 -14.13 -6.16
N ARG A 63 12.96 -13.09 -5.45
CA ARG A 63 12.11 -12.13 -4.77
C ARG A 63 11.46 -11.20 -5.79
N PHE A 64 10.15 -11.02 -5.66
CA PHE A 64 9.41 -10.07 -6.47
C PHE A 64 9.60 -8.66 -5.90
N GLY A 65 9.99 -7.72 -6.77
CA GLY A 65 10.05 -6.30 -6.47
C GLY A 65 9.26 -5.49 -7.48
N SER A 66 8.91 -4.26 -7.10
CA SER A 66 8.32 -3.27 -7.99
C SER A 66 9.35 -2.17 -8.21
N VAL A 67 9.61 -1.83 -9.47
CA VAL A 67 10.48 -0.73 -9.86
C VAL A 67 9.61 0.41 -10.40
N PRO A 68 9.64 1.60 -9.79
CA PRO A 68 8.88 2.73 -10.30
C PRO A 68 9.40 3.17 -11.67
N ILE A 69 8.46 3.47 -12.57
CA ILE A 69 8.79 4.02 -13.89
C ILE A 69 8.81 5.54 -13.78
N THR A 70 10.01 6.12 -13.87
CA THR A 70 10.21 7.57 -13.71
C THR A 70 10.38 8.27 -15.06
N LYS A 71 10.17 9.58 -15.10
CA LYS A 71 10.37 10.44 -16.27
C LYS A 71 9.52 10.04 -17.50
N ALA A 72 8.40 9.37 -17.28
CA ALA A 72 7.42 9.14 -18.35
C ALA A 72 6.60 10.41 -18.60
N THR A 73 6.21 10.64 -19.85
CA THR A 73 5.20 11.66 -20.17
C THR A 73 3.84 11.01 -20.03
N VAL A 74 3.03 11.48 -19.07
CA VAL A 74 1.71 10.90 -18.75
C VAL A 74 0.63 11.96 -18.95
N GLU A 75 -0.45 11.60 -19.65
CA GLU A 75 -1.55 12.49 -19.96
C GLU A 75 -2.91 11.76 -19.95
N VAL A 76 -3.97 12.48 -19.64
CA VAL A 76 -5.35 11.98 -19.71
C VAL A 76 -6.12 12.78 -20.75
N LEU A 77 -6.67 12.08 -21.73
CA LEU A 77 -7.52 12.65 -22.77
C LEU A 77 -8.99 12.58 -22.35
N VAL A 78 -9.67 13.72 -22.35
CA VAL A 78 -11.10 13.86 -22.03
C VAL A 78 -11.89 14.05 -23.33
N ASP A 79 -12.90 13.21 -23.54
CA ASP A 79 -13.80 13.18 -24.71
C ASP A 79 -13.08 13.15 -26.06
N SER A 80 -11.90 12.54 -26.11
CA SER A 80 -11.02 12.49 -27.29
C SER A 80 -10.47 13.84 -27.78
N VAL A 81 -10.65 14.93 -27.02
CA VAL A 81 -10.27 16.28 -27.46
C VAL A 81 -9.33 16.97 -26.47
N ASN A 82 -9.67 17.01 -25.19
CA ASN A 82 -8.96 17.81 -24.20
C ASN A 82 -7.87 16.99 -23.52
N VAL A 83 -6.60 17.40 -23.66
CA VAL A 83 -5.46 16.72 -23.04
C VAL A 83 -5.11 17.38 -21.71
N ILE A 84 -5.09 16.58 -20.65
CA ILE A 84 -4.70 17.00 -19.31
C ILE A 84 -3.35 16.35 -18.95
N PRO A 85 -2.26 17.11 -18.89
CA PRO A 85 -0.95 16.56 -18.58
C PRO A 85 -0.83 16.26 -17.08
N CYS A 86 -0.10 15.20 -16.75
CA CYS A 86 0.29 14.88 -15.38
C CYS A 86 1.73 15.37 -15.11
N HIS A 87 2.07 15.53 -13.83
CA HIS A 87 3.44 15.78 -13.39
C HIS A 87 3.89 14.70 -12.41
N GLU A 88 5.14 14.28 -12.50
CA GLU A 88 5.72 13.31 -11.57
C GLU A 88 5.95 13.99 -10.21
N THR A 89 5.44 13.38 -9.13
CA THR A 89 5.53 13.91 -7.75
C THR A 89 6.50 13.08 -6.93
N GLU A 90 6.26 11.78 -6.89
CA GLU A 90 7.18 10.76 -6.39
C GLU A 90 7.58 9.83 -7.54
N ALA A 91 8.67 9.09 -7.38
CA ALA A 91 9.14 8.15 -8.39
C ALA A 91 8.02 7.16 -8.78
N GLY A 92 7.55 7.23 -10.03
CA GLY A 92 6.47 6.37 -10.53
C GLY A 92 5.05 6.83 -10.22
N SER A 93 4.86 7.98 -9.55
CA SER A 93 3.57 8.58 -9.22
C SER A 93 3.35 9.87 -10.02
N TYR A 94 2.37 9.83 -10.92
CA TYR A 94 2.03 10.93 -11.83
C TYR A 94 0.70 11.56 -11.42
N GLN A 95 0.75 12.81 -10.99
CA GLN A 95 -0.41 13.53 -10.47
C GLN A 95 -1.00 14.46 -11.53
N LEU A 96 -2.32 14.44 -11.66
CA LEU A 96 -3.07 15.45 -12.42
C LEU A 96 -3.03 16.82 -11.72
N PRO A 97 -3.37 17.91 -12.43
CA PRO A 97 -3.53 19.22 -11.80
C PRO A 97 -4.45 19.15 -10.58
N SER A 98 -4.10 19.86 -9.51
CA SER A 98 -4.81 19.74 -8.21
C SER A 98 -6.26 20.23 -8.24
N ASP A 99 -6.63 21.03 -9.23
CA ASP A 99 -7.97 21.53 -9.51
C ASP A 99 -8.78 20.61 -10.44
N PHE A 100 -8.14 19.61 -11.05
CA PHE A 100 -8.81 18.68 -11.94
C PHE A 100 -9.73 17.74 -11.17
N LYS A 101 -10.98 17.66 -11.65
CA LYS A 101 -11.96 16.67 -11.23
C LYS A 101 -12.69 16.14 -12.45
N GLY A 102 -12.91 14.83 -12.48
CA GLY A 102 -13.73 14.21 -13.50
C GLY A 102 -15.20 14.63 -13.39
N GLN A 103 -15.94 14.37 -14.46
CA GLN A 103 -17.33 14.73 -14.62
C GLN A 103 -18.10 13.50 -15.09
N ILE A 104 -19.28 13.31 -14.51
CA ILE A 104 -20.16 12.19 -14.83
C ILE A 104 -20.58 12.29 -16.31
N GLY A 105 -20.57 11.16 -17.02
CA GLY A 105 -20.91 11.06 -18.44
C GLY A 105 -19.77 11.37 -19.41
N HIS A 106 -18.67 11.97 -18.95
CA HIS A 106 -17.49 12.22 -19.78
C HIS A 106 -16.61 10.97 -19.91
N SER A 107 -15.85 10.91 -21.01
CA SER A 107 -14.96 9.80 -21.34
C SER A 107 -13.50 10.17 -21.07
N TYR A 108 -12.76 9.29 -20.41
CA TYR A 108 -11.36 9.46 -20.05
C TYR A 108 -10.49 8.36 -20.67
N GLN A 109 -9.35 8.73 -21.25
CA GLN A 109 -8.36 7.80 -21.79
C GLN A 109 -6.97 8.16 -21.28
N LEU A 110 -6.27 7.18 -20.72
CA LEU A 110 -4.88 7.34 -20.31
C LEU A 110 -3.94 7.15 -21.51
N ARG A 111 -2.96 8.03 -21.65
CA ARG A 111 -1.83 7.87 -22.58
C ARG A 111 -0.53 8.15 -21.85
N PHE A 112 0.48 7.35 -22.14
CA PHE A 112 1.81 7.66 -21.62
C PHE A 112 2.92 7.16 -22.53
N THR A 113 4.05 7.84 -22.46
CA THR A 113 5.27 7.51 -23.19
C THR A 113 6.41 7.33 -22.20
N LEU A 114 7.06 6.18 -22.25
CA LEU A 114 8.22 5.87 -21.42
C LEU A 114 9.46 6.64 -21.89
N SER A 115 10.48 6.72 -21.05
CA SER A 115 11.76 7.39 -21.38
C SER A 115 12.50 6.74 -22.55
N ASP A 116 12.20 5.49 -22.88
CA ASP A 116 12.76 4.77 -24.04
C ASP A 116 11.98 5.02 -25.35
N GLY A 117 10.92 5.84 -25.29
CA GLY A 117 10.05 6.17 -26.42
C GLY A 117 8.88 5.20 -26.63
N THR A 118 8.72 4.18 -25.79
CA THR A 118 7.59 3.24 -25.90
C THR A 118 6.27 3.91 -25.54
N HIS A 119 5.25 3.76 -26.38
CA HIS A 119 3.94 4.41 -26.23
C HIS A 119 2.85 3.43 -25.78
N TYR A 120 2.04 3.87 -24.82
CA TYR A 120 0.91 3.10 -24.27
C TYR A 120 -0.37 3.94 -24.25
N GLN A 121 -1.51 3.27 -24.41
CA GLN A 121 -2.82 3.89 -24.25
C GLN A 121 -3.83 2.93 -23.60
N SER A 122 -4.77 3.47 -22.82
CA SER A 122 -5.93 2.71 -22.35
C SER A 122 -7.08 2.70 -23.36
N THR A 123 -8.06 1.82 -23.18
CA THR A 123 -9.39 2.05 -23.78
C THR A 123 -10.06 3.25 -23.11
N PRO A 124 -10.95 3.99 -23.83
CA PRO A 124 -11.74 5.05 -23.22
C PRO A 124 -12.68 4.52 -22.13
N GLN A 125 -12.85 5.29 -21.05
CA GLN A 125 -13.67 4.95 -19.89
C GLN A 125 -14.67 6.08 -19.62
N ILE A 126 -15.95 5.78 -19.74
CA ILE A 126 -17.02 6.71 -19.38
C ILE A 126 -17.21 6.67 -17.86
N MET A 127 -17.30 7.82 -17.22
CA MET A 127 -17.61 7.92 -15.78
C MET A 127 -19.11 7.74 -15.54
N PRO A 128 -19.58 6.60 -14.98
CA PRO A 128 -20.99 6.42 -14.67
C PRO A 128 -21.38 7.26 -13.45
N ALA A 129 -22.68 7.48 -13.24
CA ALA A 129 -23.19 8.07 -12.01
C ALA A 129 -23.12 7.07 -10.85
N VAL A 130 -23.14 7.57 -9.61
CA VAL A 130 -23.19 6.74 -8.41
C VAL A 130 -24.26 7.26 -7.45
N PRO A 131 -25.10 6.40 -6.85
CA PRO A 131 -26.07 6.83 -5.85
C PRO A 131 -25.39 7.22 -4.54
N ALA A 132 -26.07 8.06 -3.75
CA ALA A 132 -25.61 8.43 -2.42
C ALA A 132 -25.66 7.21 -1.47
N ILE A 133 -24.77 7.18 -0.48
CA ILE A 133 -24.87 6.23 0.64
C ILE A 133 -25.87 6.83 1.65
N ASP A 134 -26.90 6.09 2.02
CA ASP A 134 -27.97 6.59 2.90
C ASP A 134 -27.58 6.46 4.37
N ARG A 135 -27.03 5.30 4.76
CA ARG A 135 -26.62 5.01 6.13
C ARG A 135 -25.36 4.18 6.18
N VAL A 136 -24.50 4.48 7.14
CA VAL A 136 -23.33 3.67 7.50
C VAL A 136 -23.48 3.20 8.94
N SER A 137 -23.06 1.96 9.20
CA SER A 137 -22.98 1.41 10.55
C SER A 137 -21.78 0.49 10.67
N SER A 138 -21.27 0.29 11.89
CA SER A 138 -20.13 -0.57 12.18
C SER A 138 -20.40 -1.44 13.38
N GLN A 139 -19.86 -2.67 13.38
CA GLN A 139 -19.94 -3.59 14.51
C GLN A 139 -18.62 -4.33 14.68
N TYR A 140 -18.12 -4.40 15.92
CA TYR A 140 -16.94 -5.20 16.23
C TYR A 140 -17.18 -6.69 16.02
N ASN A 141 -16.19 -7.36 15.46
CA ASN A 141 -16.14 -8.79 15.24
C ASN A 141 -14.70 -9.30 15.44
N SER A 142 -14.51 -10.21 16.39
CA SER A 142 -13.18 -10.78 16.71
C SER A 142 -12.60 -11.65 15.58
N ALA A 143 -13.42 -12.05 14.61
CA ALA A 143 -13.04 -12.76 13.40
C ALA A 143 -13.45 -12.01 12.11
N SER A 144 -13.44 -10.67 12.15
CA SER A 144 -13.82 -9.79 11.02
C SER A 144 -12.99 -10.05 9.76
N LEU A 145 -11.66 -10.12 9.91
CA LEU A 145 -10.74 -10.35 8.81
C LEU A 145 -10.79 -11.81 8.37
N PRO A 146 -10.78 -12.12 7.06
CA PRO A 146 -10.62 -13.48 6.58
C PRO A 146 -9.21 -14.00 6.89
N VAL A 147 -8.98 -15.32 6.76
CA VAL A 147 -7.71 -15.94 7.18
C VAL A 147 -6.53 -15.41 6.36
N GLU A 148 -6.78 -15.12 5.09
CA GLU A 148 -5.80 -14.65 4.11
C GLU A 148 -5.36 -13.21 4.37
N LEU A 149 -6.17 -12.43 5.09
CA LEU A 149 -5.89 -11.05 5.49
C LEU A 149 -5.64 -10.93 7.00
N ALA A 150 -5.42 -12.04 7.70
CA ALA A 150 -5.07 -12.01 9.11
C ALA A 150 -3.75 -11.26 9.31
N LEU A 151 -3.71 -10.40 10.34
CA LEU A 151 -2.48 -9.73 10.73
C LEU A 151 -1.51 -10.73 11.38
N THR A 152 -0.27 -10.30 11.60
CA THR A 152 0.78 -11.12 12.22
C THR A 152 0.28 -11.81 13.50
N GLY A 153 0.69 -13.07 13.71
CA GLY A 153 0.19 -13.86 14.85
C GLY A 153 -1.25 -14.36 14.68
N GLY A 154 -1.84 -14.25 13.48
CA GLY A 154 -3.18 -14.75 13.19
C GLY A 154 -4.30 -13.86 13.73
N TYR A 155 -4.01 -12.58 13.99
CA TYR A 155 -4.98 -11.63 14.54
C TYR A 155 -6.02 -11.24 13.48
N ARG A 156 -7.31 -11.34 13.84
CA ARG A 156 -8.44 -11.16 12.90
C ARG A 156 -9.51 -10.19 13.39
N GLY A 157 -9.31 -9.55 14.54
CA GLY A 157 -10.26 -8.62 15.13
C GLY A 157 -10.39 -7.33 14.33
N GLY A 158 -11.62 -6.86 14.16
CA GLY A 158 -11.90 -5.64 13.42
C GLY A 158 -13.37 -5.24 13.50
N HIS A 159 -13.71 -4.11 12.87
CA HIS A 159 -15.08 -3.64 12.71
C HIS A 159 -15.58 -3.97 11.30
N ASP A 160 -16.65 -4.75 11.25
CA ASP A 160 -17.40 -4.96 10.00
C ASP A 160 -18.25 -3.71 9.75
N VAL A 161 -18.07 -3.09 8.58
CA VAL A 161 -18.79 -1.87 8.18
C VAL A 161 -19.87 -2.23 7.17
N TYR A 162 -21.07 -1.75 7.45
CA TYR A 162 -22.27 -1.98 6.66
C TYR A 162 -22.83 -0.68 6.12
N ILE A 163 -23.38 -0.74 4.92
CA ILE A 163 -24.09 0.39 4.33
C ILE A 163 -25.51 0.02 3.90
N ASP A 164 -26.36 1.05 3.88
CA ASP A 164 -27.65 1.05 3.21
C ASP A 164 -27.61 2.10 2.08
N TRP A 165 -28.16 1.77 0.92
CA TRP A 165 -28.35 2.71 -0.17
C TRP A 165 -29.52 2.32 -1.07
N LYS A 166 -30.04 3.30 -1.80
CA LYS A 166 -31.04 3.10 -2.84
C LYS A 166 -30.40 3.02 -4.21
N ASP A 167 -30.57 1.88 -4.87
CA ASP A 167 -30.08 1.65 -6.23
C ASP A 167 -30.98 2.34 -7.28
N PRO A 168 -30.42 2.97 -8.34
CA PRO A 168 -31.21 3.51 -9.45
C PRO A 168 -31.93 2.41 -10.23
N ALA A 169 -33.24 2.59 -10.46
CA ALA A 169 -34.03 1.60 -11.20
C ALA A 169 -33.78 1.65 -12.71
N ASN A 170 -33.96 0.51 -13.39
CA ASN A 170 -33.96 0.33 -14.84
C ASN A 170 -32.59 0.38 -15.53
N GLU A 171 -31.50 0.41 -14.77
CA GLU A 171 -30.13 0.34 -15.28
C GLU A 171 -29.36 -0.71 -14.49
N GLN A 172 -28.52 -1.53 -15.15
CA GLN A 172 -27.64 -2.46 -14.44
C GLN A 172 -26.39 -1.70 -14.00
N ASN A 173 -26.17 -1.59 -12.70
CA ASN A 173 -25.09 -0.84 -12.10
C ASN A 173 -24.04 -1.76 -11.48
N TYR A 174 -22.79 -1.32 -11.59
CA TYR A 174 -21.66 -1.99 -10.99
C TYR A 174 -20.99 -1.07 -10.00
N TYR A 175 -20.68 -1.60 -8.83
CA TYR A 175 -20.13 -0.82 -7.74
C TYR A 175 -18.85 -1.46 -7.20
N ARG A 176 -17.97 -0.60 -6.69
CA ARG A 176 -16.82 -0.99 -5.88
C ARG A 176 -16.80 -0.13 -4.63
N TRP A 177 -16.36 -0.71 -3.52
CA TRP A 177 -16.08 0.06 -2.32
C TRP A 177 -14.60 0.04 -1.98
N GLU A 178 -14.16 1.17 -1.45
CA GLU A 178 -12.86 1.34 -0.81
C GLU A 178 -13.05 2.17 0.45
N TRP A 179 -12.06 2.15 1.32
CA TRP A 179 -12.09 2.92 2.55
C TRP A 179 -10.74 3.60 2.79
N LYS A 180 -10.83 4.77 3.43
CA LYS A 180 -9.71 5.55 3.93
C LYS A 180 -9.91 5.74 5.43
N LEU A 181 -8.98 5.25 6.23
CA LEU A 181 -9.02 5.26 7.68
C LEU A 181 -8.00 6.26 8.21
N TRP A 182 -8.40 7.06 9.19
CA TRP A 182 -7.50 7.88 9.98
C TRP A 182 -7.42 7.32 11.39
N GLU A 183 -6.20 7.10 11.87
CA GLU A 183 -5.88 6.73 13.25
C GLU A 183 -5.00 7.83 13.87
N LYS A 184 -5.21 8.15 15.16
CA LYS A 184 -4.40 9.18 15.82
C LYS A 184 -2.99 8.66 16.07
N GLN A 185 -1.99 9.33 15.51
CA GLN A 185 -0.58 8.93 15.61
C GLN A 185 0.15 9.73 16.68
N SER A 186 0.79 9.03 17.61
CA SER A 186 1.57 9.66 18.70
C SER A 186 3.09 9.65 18.47
N TRP A 187 3.58 8.88 17.50
CA TRP A 187 5.02 8.70 17.21
C TRP A 187 5.31 9.05 15.75
N CYS A 188 6.13 10.08 15.53
CA CYS A 188 6.27 10.73 14.22
C CYS A 188 7.57 10.42 13.50
N ARG A 189 8.62 9.99 14.23
CA ARG A 189 9.93 9.74 13.61
C ARG A 189 10.65 8.59 14.29
N SER A 190 11.24 7.74 13.48
CA SER A 190 12.20 6.71 13.89
C SER A 190 13.55 7.02 13.25
N CYS A 191 14.58 7.18 14.07
CA CYS A 191 15.94 7.41 13.60
C CYS A 191 16.77 6.15 13.81
N GLN A 192 17.04 5.44 12.72
CA GLN A 192 17.93 4.28 12.71
C GLN A 192 19.38 4.75 12.81
N GLN A 193 20.14 4.18 13.75
CA GLN A 193 21.56 4.48 14.00
C GLN A 193 21.87 5.98 14.20
N GLY A 194 20.86 6.74 14.60
CA GLY A 194 20.89 8.19 14.64
C GLY A 194 20.02 8.74 15.74
N VAL A 195 20.05 10.06 15.90
CA VAL A 195 19.18 10.79 16.82
C VAL A 195 18.45 11.90 16.06
N TYR A 196 17.24 12.24 16.49
CA TYR A 196 16.48 13.31 15.85
C TYR A 196 17.04 14.68 16.25
N ALA A 197 17.44 15.47 15.27
CA ALA A 197 18.03 16.78 15.48
C ALA A 197 17.07 17.86 14.99
N VAL A 198 16.65 18.73 15.92
CA VAL A 198 15.79 19.89 15.60
C VAL A 198 16.59 20.94 14.84
N ASN A 199 17.83 21.19 15.27
CA ASN A 199 18.76 22.08 14.62
C ASN A 199 19.86 21.31 13.89
N ALA A 200 20.47 21.95 12.89
CA ALA A 200 21.55 21.37 12.11
C ALA A 200 22.79 21.14 12.97
N ILE A 201 23.37 19.95 12.88
CA ILE A 201 24.64 19.62 13.52
C ILE A 201 25.77 20.22 12.68
N LEU A 202 26.68 20.95 13.32
CA LEU A 202 27.80 21.59 12.65
C LEU A 202 28.83 20.53 12.24
N ASP A 203 29.19 20.54 10.95
CA ASP A 203 30.19 19.62 10.41
C ASP A 203 31.56 19.88 11.02
N HIS A 204 32.25 18.80 11.41
CA HIS A 204 33.61 18.83 11.96
C HIS A 204 33.78 19.67 13.25
N VAL A 205 32.69 19.98 13.96
CA VAL A 205 32.71 20.69 15.25
C VAL A 205 32.30 19.75 16.38
N TYR A 206 33.24 19.47 17.29
CA TYR A 206 33.07 18.54 18.39
C TYR A 206 33.50 19.16 19.72
N LYS A 207 32.95 18.66 20.83
CA LYS A 207 33.39 19.03 22.19
C LYS A 207 33.79 17.81 23.00
N ASP A 208 34.98 17.89 23.61
CA ASP A 208 35.52 16.92 24.59
C ASP A 208 35.46 15.45 24.12
N LYS A 209 35.54 15.18 22.80
CA LYS A 209 35.36 13.85 22.20
C LYS A 209 34.07 13.13 22.63
N THR A 210 33.08 13.89 23.07
CA THR A 210 31.86 13.36 23.69
C THR A 210 30.61 13.89 23.00
N PHE A 211 30.65 15.13 22.49
CA PHE A 211 29.48 15.80 21.91
C PHE A 211 29.71 16.24 20.47
N TYR A 212 28.71 16.00 19.64
CA TYR A 212 28.49 16.73 18.41
C TYR A 212 27.89 18.10 18.75
N VAL A 213 28.28 19.17 18.06
CA VAL A 213 27.79 20.52 18.37
C VAL A 213 26.68 20.91 17.41
N SER A 214 25.55 21.33 17.95
CA SER A 214 24.42 21.88 17.19
C SER A 214 24.65 23.36 16.88
N GLY A 215 24.30 23.78 15.66
CA GLY A 215 24.12 25.18 15.31
C GLY A 215 22.69 25.67 15.59
N ASP A 216 22.36 26.84 15.04
CA ASP A 216 21.04 27.48 15.21
C ASP A 216 20.08 27.23 14.03
N ALA A 217 20.59 26.80 12.87
CA ALA A 217 19.78 26.55 11.69
C ALA A 217 18.79 25.39 11.92
N LEU A 218 17.55 25.53 11.46
CA LEU A 218 16.52 24.49 11.56
C LEU A 218 16.86 23.30 10.65
N TYR A 219 16.66 22.08 11.13
CA TYR A 219 16.95 20.83 10.42
C TYR A 219 15.81 19.80 10.47
N GLU A 220 15.22 19.55 11.65
CA GLU A 220 14.06 18.66 11.87
C GLU A 220 14.17 17.27 11.21
N ASN A 221 15.34 16.63 11.29
CA ASN A 221 15.59 15.33 10.67
C ASN A 221 16.52 14.45 11.51
N CYS A 222 16.66 13.18 11.13
CA CYS A 222 17.56 12.23 11.78
C CYS A 222 19.01 12.54 11.43
N PHE A 223 19.81 12.86 12.43
CA PHE A 223 21.26 12.97 12.31
C PHE A 223 21.90 11.60 12.54
N VAL A 224 22.62 11.13 11.53
CA VAL A 224 23.44 9.91 11.59
C VAL A 224 24.90 10.33 11.38
N PRO A 225 25.79 10.14 12.37
CA PRO A 225 27.18 10.52 12.25
C PRO A 225 27.88 9.65 11.21
N THR A 226 28.73 10.29 10.41
CA THR A 226 29.61 9.61 9.45
C THR A 226 31.03 9.56 10.04
N ASN A 227 31.76 8.45 9.85
CA ASN A 227 33.13 8.36 10.35
C ASN A 227 34.08 9.16 9.43
N TYR A 228 34.66 10.23 9.96
CA TYR A 228 35.64 11.04 9.23
C TYR A 228 37.09 10.74 9.64
N PHE A 229 37.32 9.81 10.59
CA PHE A 229 38.64 9.48 11.16
C PHE A 229 39.37 10.69 11.77
N GLU A 230 38.63 11.67 12.29
CA GLU A 230 39.18 12.92 12.80
C GLU A 230 39.54 12.84 14.29
N ALA A 231 40.67 13.49 14.64
CA ALA A 231 41.10 13.64 16.01
C ALA A 231 40.15 14.58 16.77
N GLY A 232 39.15 14.03 17.45
CA GLY A 232 38.15 14.83 18.18
C GLY A 232 36.72 14.33 18.02
N GLN A 233 36.45 13.55 16.98
CA GLN A 233 35.12 13.03 16.71
C GLN A 233 34.63 12.15 17.88
N PRO A 234 33.42 12.38 18.42
CA PRO A 234 32.86 11.53 19.45
C PRO A 234 32.69 10.10 18.94
N PRO A 235 33.01 9.08 19.77
CA PRO A 235 32.75 7.70 19.39
C PRO A 235 31.24 7.53 19.20
N PHE A 236 30.87 6.80 18.15
CA PHE A 236 29.48 6.45 17.90
C PHE A 236 29.37 4.95 17.68
N THR A 237 28.27 4.37 18.18
CA THR A 237 28.04 2.93 18.11
C THR A 237 27.65 2.54 16.69
N THR A 238 28.36 1.58 16.09
CA THR A 238 28.08 1.02 14.75
C THR A 238 27.02 -0.09 14.75
N GLY A 239 26.45 -0.42 15.91
CA GLY A 239 25.40 -1.41 16.06
C GLY A 239 24.03 -0.97 15.52
N LEU A 240 23.09 -1.92 15.45
CA LEU A 240 21.69 -1.65 15.09
C LEU A 240 20.96 -1.13 16.33
N TYR A 241 20.65 0.17 16.34
CA TYR A 241 19.77 0.79 17.32
C TYR A 241 18.82 1.76 16.62
N VAL A 242 17.69 2.05 17.26
CA VAL A 242 16.69 3.00 16.77
C VAL A 242 16.16 3.78 17.95
N TYR A 243 15.99 5.09 17.76
CA TYR A 243 15.23 5.93 18.68
C TYR A 243 13.98 6.44 17.98
N ASP A 244 12.86 6.36 18.68
CA ASP A 244 11.56 6.81 18.25
C ASP A 244 11.18 8.08 18.99
N TYR A 245 10.58 9.00 18.27
CA TYR A 245 10.30 10.35 18.75
C TYR A 245 8.80 10.63 18.68
N PRO A 246 8.20 11.04 19.81
CA PRO A 246 6.79 11.38 19.85
C PRO A 246 6.52 12.62 18.98
N CYS A 247 5.30 12.68 18.46
CA CYS A 247 4.82 13.80 17.67
C CYS A 247 4.75 15.08 18.53
N ARG A 248 5.29 16.18 18.00
CA ARG A 248 5.19 17.51 18.63
C ARG A 248 3.81 18.15 18.45
N MET A 249 3.18 17.83 17.34
CA MET A 249 1.88 18.34 16.92
C MET A 249 0.93 17.18 16.63
N GLU A 250 -0.36 17.48 16.50
CA GLU A 250 -1.34 16.48 16.09
C GLU A 250 -0.95 15.82 14.76
N CYS A 251 -1.17 14.52 14.67
CA CYS A 251 -0.77 13.70 13.55
C CYS A 251 -1.73 12.54 13.39
N TRP A 252 -2.08 12.23 12.14
CA TRP A 252 -2.93 11.11 11.80
C TRP A 252 -2.24 10.24 10.77
N GLU A 253 -2.17 8.94 11.06
CA GLU A 253 -1.81 7.93 10.07
C GLU A 253 -3.05 7.65 9.22
N ILE A 254 -2.82 7.51 7.92
CA ILE A 254 -3.84 7.28 6.90
C ILE A 254 -3.62 5.87 6.34
N LEU A 255 -4.60 5.01 6.58
CA LEU A 255 -4.60 3.63 6.12
C LEU A 255 -5.65 3.45 5.02
N TYR A 256 -5.32 2.67 3.99
CA TYR A 256 -6.17 2.46 2.82
C TYR A 256 -6.60 1.00 2.72
N SER A 257 -7.77 0.77 2.14
CA SER A 257 -8.25 -0.56 1.84
C SER A 257 -7.35 -1.31 0.86
N SER A 258 -6.96 -2.54 1.19
CA SER A 258 -6.26 -3.46 0.29
C SER A 258 -7.20 -4.48 -0.36
N ALA A 259 -8.34 -4.77 0.26
CA ALA A 259 -9.31 -5.74 -0.25
C ALA A 259 -10.24 -5.11 -1.28
N LEU A 260 -10.42 -5.77 -2.43
CA LEU A 260 -11.47 -5.43 -3.39
C LEU A 260 -12.82 -5.96 -2.90
N ASN A 261 -13.84 -5.10 -2.99
CA ASN A 261 -15.25 -5.47 -2.85
C ASN A 261 -16.01 -4.92 -4.04
N VAL A 262 -16.38 -5.79 -4.98
CA VAL A 262 -17.21 -5.43 -6.13
C VAL A 262 -18.62 -6.00 -6.03
N PHE A 263 -19.58 -5.32 -6.66
CA PHE A 263 -20.98 -5.72 -6.69
C PHE A 263 -21.64 -5.42 -8.03
N ASP A 264 -22.57 -6.29 -8.39
CA ASP A 264 -23.45 -6.20 -9.54
C ASP A 264 -24.89 -6.24 -9.02
N ASP A 265 -25.68 -5.23 -9.38
CA ASP A 265 -27.06 -5.08 -8.93
C ASP A 265 -28.07 -5.96 -9.69
N GLN A 266 -27.63 -6.86 -10.56
CA GLN A 266 -28.50 -7.67 -11.42
C GLN A 266 -29.71 -8.32 -10.70
N PHE A 267 -29.56 -8.67 -9.41
CA PHE A 267 -30.61 -9.29 -8.59
C PHE A 267 -31.30 -8.34 -7.59
N SER A 268 -30.94 -7.06 -7.60
CA SER A 268 -31.44 -6.03 -6.67
C SER A 268 -31.71 -4.67 -7.34
N ASN A 269 -31.76 -4.64 -8.67
CA ASN A 269 -31.92 -3.43 -9.48
C ASN A 269 -33.12 -2.58 -9.02
N GLY A 270 -32.87 -1.32 -8.71
CA GLY A 270 -33.88 -0.36 -8.24
C GLY A 270 -34.37 -0.59 -6.81
N GLY A 271 -33.82 -1.58 -6.11
CA GLY A 271 -34.16 -1.94 -4.74
C GLY A 271 -33.44 -1.10 -3.69
N LEU A 272 -34.00 -1.08 -2.49
CA LEU A 272 -33.26 -0.66 -1.30
C LEU A 272 -32.36 -1.82 -0.85
N ILE A 273 -31.06 -1.58 -0.80
CA ILE A 273 -30.09 -2.56 -0.31
C ILE A 273 -29.70 -2.16 1.10
N THR A 274 -29.90 -3.07 2.05
CA THR A 274 -29.67 -2.80 3.47
C THR A 274 -28.65 -3.74 4.08
N LYS A 275 -27.85 -3.24 5.02
CA LYS A 275 -26.86 -3.98 5.81
C LYS A 275 -25.90 -4.79 4.95
N ARG A 276 -25.47 -4.25 3.80
CA ARG A 276 -24.40 -4.89 3.03
C ARG A 276 -23.07 -4.60 3.70
N LYS A 277 -22.34 -5.65 4.09
CA LYS A 277 -20.96 -5.53 4.55
C LYS A 277 -20.07 -5.09 3.38
N ILE A 278 -19.44 -3.92 3.50
CA ILE A 278 -18.59 -3.35 2.45
C ILE A 278 -17.11 -3.28 2.82
N ALA A 279 -16.79 -3.28 4.11
CA ALA A 279 -15.42 -3.16 4.59
C ALA A 279 -15.21 -3.88 5.91
N GLN A 280 -13.95 -4.18 6.18
CA GLN A 280 -13.44 -4.67 7.46
C GLN A 280 -12.33 -3.72 7.87
N ILE A 281 -12.51 -3.02 8.98
CA ILE A 281 -11.53 -2.08 9.52
C ILE A 281 -10.78 -2.81 10.63
N PRO A 282 -9.49 -3.15 10.46
CA PRO A 282 -8.75 -3.87 11.48
C PRO A 282 -8.70 -3.08 12.80
N TYR A 283 -8.77 -3.79 13.93
CA TYR A 283 -8.70 -3.19 15.25
C TYR A 283 -7.24 -3.02 15.68
N TYR A 284 -6.58 -1.98 15.15
CA TYR A 284 -5.17 -1.66 15.36
C TYR A 284 -4.88 -1.07 16.74
N ASP A 285 -5.69 -0.10 17.17
CA ASP A 285 -5.51 0.71 18.37
C ASP A 285 -6.85 0.73 19.15
N SER A 286 -6.81 0.86 20.46
CA SER A 286 -8.00 0.98 21.31
C SER A 286 -8.71 2.33 21.19
N THR A 287 -8.01 3.36 20.70
CA THR A 287 -8.56 4.71 20.51
C THR A 287 -9.56 4.76 19.36
N ALA A 288 -10.51 5.71 19.41
CA ALA A 288 -11.49 5.89 18.35
C ALA A 288 -10.84 6.34 17.04
N CYS A 289 -11.48 6.00 15.91
CA CYS A 289 -10.97 6.30 14.57
C CYS A 289 -12.06 6.82 13.64
N LEU A 290 -11.63 7.49 12.56
CA LEU A 290 -12.51 8.00 11.51
C LEU A 290 -12.29 7.19 10.24
N VAL A 291 -13.36 6.68 9.64
CA VAL A 291 -13.28 6.01 8.34
C VAL A 291 -14.14 6.75 7.32
N GLU A 292 -13.59 7.03 6.14
CA GLU A 292 -14.33 7.47 4.96
C GLU A 292 -14.59 6.24 4.08
N ILE A 293 -15.87 5.90 3.95
CA ILE A 293 -16.34 4.86 3.04
C ILE A 293 -16.65 5.52 1.70
N ARG A 294 -16.05 4.99 0.63
CA ARG A 294 -16.22 5.47 -0.73
C ARG A 294 -16.90 4.39 -1.56
N GLN A 295 -18.02 4.75 -2.16
CA GLN A 295 -18.71 3.95 -3.16
C GLN A 295 -18.40 4.52 -4.55
N LEU A 296 -17.82 3.67 -5.39
CA LEU A 296 -17.38 4.00 -6.74
C LEU A 296 -18.28 3.29 -7.75
N SER A 297 -18.71 4.02 -8.78
CA SER A 297 -19.37 3.43 -9.95
C SER A 297 -18.36 2.80 -10.90
N LEU A 298 -18.69 1.66 -11.49
CA LEU A 298 -17.87 0.97 -12.48
C LEU A 298 -18.61 0.79 -13.80
N THR A 299 -17.86 0.75 -14.90
CA THR A 299 -18.35 0.23 -16.17
C THR A 299 -18.36 -1.30 -16.13
N LYS A 300 -19.19 -1.95 -16.96
CA LYS A 300 -19.22 -3.43 -17.07
C LYS A 300 -17.84 -4.05 -17.35
N PRO A 301 -17.01 -3.52 -18.28
CA PRO A 301 -15.66 -4.05 -18.49
C PRO A 301 -14.74 -3.91 -17.26
N ALA A 302 -14.83 -2.78 -16.54
CA ALA A 302 -14.07 -2.56 -15.32
C ALA A 302 -14.50 -3.51 -14.20
N TYR A 303 -15.81 -3.70 -14.01
CA TYR A 303 -16.35 -4.70 -13.07
C TYR A 303 -15.83 -6.10 -13.37
N SER A 304 -15.94 -6.54 -14.62
CA SER A 304 -15.44 -7.86 -15.04
C SER A 304 -13.95 -8.03 -14.79
N TYR A 305 -13.14 -6.96 -14.90
CA TYR A 305 -11.73 -6.98 -14.56
C TYR A 305 -11.52 -7.15 -13.05
N PHE A 306 -12.09 -6.26 -12.23
CA PHE A 306 -11.90 -6.28 -10.78
C PHE A 306 -12.50 -7.54 -10.14
N LYS A 307 -13.61 -8.07 -10.67
CA LYS A 307 -14.19 -9.33 -10.22
C LYS A 307 -13.23 -10.50 -10.43
N ARG A 308 -12.62 -10.61 -11.61
CA ARG A 308 -11.58 -11.63 -11.88
C ARG A 308 -10.38 -11.47 -10.97
N PHE A 309 -9.92 -10.24 -10.74
CA PHE A 309 -8.81 -9.97 -9.82
C PHE A 309 -9.16 -10.36 -8.37
N GLN A 310 -10.37 -10.01 -7.91
CA GLN A 310 -10.86 -10.38 -6.59
C GLN A 310 -10.93 -11.91 -6.45
N ASP A 311 -11.52 -12.61 -7.42
CA ASP A 311 -11.68 -14.06 -7.40
C ASP A 311 -10.32 -14.79 -7.42
N GLN A 312 -9.32 -14.26 -8.12
CA GLN A 312 -7.97 -14.86 -8.12
C GLN A 312 -7.23 -14.60 -6.80
N THR A 313 -7.27 -13.37 -6.28
CA THR A 313 -6.46 -12.99 -5.11
C THR A 313 -7.06 -13.46 -3.78
N GLN A 314 -8.39 -13.57 -3.69
CA GLN A 314 -9.09 -13.91 -2.45
C GLN A 314 -9.57 -15.37 -2.37
N THR A 315 -9.40 -16.17 -3.44
CA THR A 315 -9.87 -17.58 -3.48
C THR A 315 -8.73 -18.60 -3.63
N THR A 316 -7.46 -18.18 -3.67
CA THR A 316 -6.33 -19.13 -3.82
C THR A 316 -6.21 -19.98 -2.54
N ASN A 317 -6.63 -21.24 -2.62
CA ASN A 317 -6.67 -22.19 -1.51
C ASN A 317 -5.55 -23.22 -1.70
N GLY A 318 -4.35 -22.90 -1.21
CA GLY A 318 -3.30 -23.89 -0.97
C GLY A 318 -2.24 -24.06 -2.06
N LEU A 319 -1.20 -24.83 -1.69
CA LEU A 319 0.08 -25.00 -2.40
C LEU A 319 0.01 -25.71 -3.76
N THR A 320 -1.20 -26.10 -4.22
CA THR A 320 -1.42 -26.89 -5.43
C THR A 320 -2.23 -26.18 -6.51
N ASP A 321 -2.72 -24.97 -6.24
CA ASP A 321 -3.42 -24.18 -7.25
C ASP A 321 -2.42 -23.61 -8.27
N PRO A 322 -2.69 -23.70 -9.59
CA PRO A 322 -1.84 -23.06 -10.58
C PRO A 322 -1.79 -21.56 -10.29
N ILE A 323 -0.59 -20.98 -10.29
CA ILE A 323 -0.40 -19.54 -10.09
C ILE A 323 -1.30 -18.81 -11.10
N PRO A 324 -2.31 -18.04 -10.65
CA PRO A 324 -3.23 -17.41 -11.57
C PRO A 324 -2.48 -16.38 -12.42
N SER A 325 -2.70 -16.42 -13.74
CA SER A 325 -2.21 -15.36 -14.62
C SER A 325 -2.90 -14.06 -14.26
N ALA A 326 -2.12 -12.99 -14.10
CA ALA A 326 -2.64 -11.66 -13.81
C ALA A 326 -3.61 -11.25 -14.93
N PRO A 327 -4.80 -10.70 -14.60
CA PRO A 327 -5.78 -10.36 -15.61
C PRO A 327 -5.23 -9.22 -16.47
N VAL A 328 -5.34 -9.38 -17.78
CA VAL A 328 -4.92 -8.35 -18.74
C VAL A 328 -5.83 -7.13 -18.59
N GLY A 329 -5.19 -5.97 -18.48
CA GLY A 329 -5.83 -4.68 -18.32
C GLY A 329 -6.51 -4.14 -19.58
N ASN A 330 -6.89 -2.86 -19.51
CA ASN A 330 -7.34 -2.10 -20.68
C ASN A 330 -6.24 -1.25 -21.33
N ILE A 331 -4.99 -1.43 -20.94
CA ILE A 331 -3.84 -0.67 -21.45
C ILE A 331 -3.06 -1.51 -22.46
N GLN A 332 -2.69 -0.90 -23.58
CA GLN A 332 -2.02 -1.54 -24.70
C GLN A 332 -0.77 -0.76 -25.09
N ASN A 333 0.31 -1.49 -25.38
CA ASN A 333 1.48 -0.92 -26.06
C ASN A 333 1.15 -0.76 -27.56
N LEU A 334 1.37 0.44 -28.10
CA LEU A 334 1.09 0.77 -29.50
C LEU A 334 2.09 0.17 -30.49
N GLY A 335 3.33 -0.08 -30.06
CA GLY A 335 4.37 -0.73 -30.86
C GLY A 335 4.39 -2.26 -30.73
N ASN A 336 3.78 -2.82 -29.68
CA ASN A 336 3.74 -4.27 -29.45
C ASN A 336 2.40 -4.70 -28.82
N SER A 337 1.44 -5.13 -29.63
CA SER A 337 0.13 -5.57 -29.14
C SER A 337 0.16 -6.88 -28.35
N GLN A 338 1.28 -7.60 -28.31
CA GLN A 338 1.47 -8.83 -27.55
C GLN A 338 2.03 -8.58 -26.14
N GLU A 339 2.42 -7.34 -25.82
CA GLU A 339 2.87 -7.02 -24.47
C GLU A 339 1.70 -7.08 -23.48
N HIS A 340 1.89 -7.84 -22.41
CA HIS A 340 0.93 -7.90 -21.32
C HIS A 340 1.17 -6.74 -20.33
N VAL A 341 0.15 -5.89 -20.18
CA VAL A 341 0.10 -4.85 -19.14
C VAL A 341 -0.92 -5.25 -18.09
N VAL A 342 -0.50 -5.18 -16.82
CA VAL A 342 -1.33 -5.48 -15.65
C VAL A 342 -1.88 -4.18 -15.07
N GLY A 343 -3.07 -4.26 -14.49
CA GLY A 343 -3.80 -3.12 -13.94
C GLY A 343 -4.86 -2.58 -14.89
N TYR A 344 -5.65 -1.62 -14.44
CA TYR A 344 -6.80 -1.13 -15.19
C TYR A 344 -6.99 0.37 -14.94
N PHE A 345 -6.99 1.16 -16.00
CA PHE A 345 -7.33 2.57 -15.92
C PHE A 345 -8.85 2.72 -15.92
N THR A 346 -9.43 3.42 -14.95
CA THR A 346 -10.88 3.59 -14.84
C THR A 346 -11.30 5.03 -14.53
N ALA A 347 -12.58 5.31 -14.73
CA ALA A 347 -13.21 6.57 -14.37
C ALA A 347 -14.49 6.28 -13.58
N SER A 348 -14.60 6.84 -12.38
CA SER A 348 -15.65 6.48 -11.43
C SER A 348 -16.18 7.72 -10.72
N ALA A 349 -17.49 7.90 -10.68
CA ALA A 349 -18.10 8.81 -9.72
C ALA A 349 -17.97 8.22 -8.32
N VAL A 350 -17.80 9.09 -7.33
CA VAL A 350 -17.60 8.70 -5.93
C VAL A 350 -18.66 9.34 -5.05
N SER A 351 -19.39 8.50 -4.31
CA SER A 351 -20.19 8.88 -3.16
C SER A 351 -19.42 8.50 -1.90
N ALA A 352 -19.18 9.46 -1.01
CA ALA A 352 -18.33 9.26 0.16
C ALA A 352 -19.04 9.71 1.43
N VAL A 353 -19.00 8.87 2.46
CA VAL A 353 -19.53 9.17 3.79
C VAL A 353 -18.47 8.85 4.83
N ARG A 354 -18.31 9.76 5.80
CA ARG A 354 -17.42 9.56 6.94
C ARG A 354 -18.21 8.99 8.11
N HIS A 355 -17.62 8.02 8.77
CA HIS A 355 -18.20 7.28 9.88
C HIS A 355 -17.20 7.22 11.03
N TRP A 356 -17.65 7.61 12.23
CA TRP A 356 -16.85 7.58 13.44
C TRP A 356 -17.01 6.23 14.13
N ILE A 357 -15.90 5.56 14.43
CA ILE A 357 -15.88 4.28 15.14
C ILE A 357 -15.31 4.55 16.53
N ASP A 358 -16.18 4.58 17.54
CA ASP A 358 -15.79 4.90 18.92
C ASP A 358 -15.16 3.72 19.69
N ARG A 359 -15.22 2.51 19.11
CA ARG A 359 -14.66 1.26 19.62
C ARG A 359 -15.15 0.85 21.01
N LYS A 360 -16.28 1.39 21.50
CA LYS A 360 -16.84 1.04 22.82
C LYS A 360 -17.50 -0.34 22.85
N ASP A 361 -17.81 -0.90 21.70
CA ASP A 361 -18.42 -2.22 21.53
C ASP A 361 -17.40 -3.38 21.52
N VAL A 362 -16.11 -3.07 21.63
CA VAL A 362 -15.03 -4.02 21.46
C VAL A 362 -14.80 -4.87 22.71
N ILE A 363 -14.54 -6.16 22.50
CA ILE A 363 -14.17 -7.13 23.54
C ILE A 363 -12.82 -7.73 23.18
N GLY A 364 -11.82 -7.55 24.05
CA GLY A 364 -10.46 -8.07 23.85
C GLY A 364 -9.43 -6.98 23.60
N LEU A 365 -8.23 -7.41 23.23
CA LEU A 365 -7.09 -6.52 23.02
C LEU A 365 -7.02 -6.05 21.56
N PRO A 366 -6.64 -4.78 21.29
CA PRO A 366 -6.27 -4.34 19.95
C PRO A 366 -4.99 -5.04 19.49
N PHE A 367 -4.77 -5.07 18.18
CA PHE A 367 -3.55 -5.63 17.58
C PHE A 367 -2.29 -4.98 18.15
N GLY A 368 -2.32 -3.67 18.40
CA GLY A 368 -1.25 -2.91 19.03
C GLY A 368 -0.77 -3.44 20.39
N GLN A 369 -1.59 -4.25 21.07
CA GLN A 369 -1.28 -4.84 22.37
C GLN A 369 -0.93 -6.34 22.29
N THR A 370 -0.83 -6.93 21.10
CA THR A 370 -0.49 -8.36 20.93
C THR A 370 1.01 -8.64 20.87
N ASP A 371 1.84 -7.74 21.38
CA ASP A 371 3.28 -7.94 21.46
C ASP A 371 3.61 -9.20 22.29
N PRO A 372 4.43 -10.14 21.78
CA PRO A 372 4.86 -11.32 22.53
C PRO A 372 5.55 -11.01 23.87
N THR A 373 6.14 -9.81 24.00
CA THR A 373 6.78 -9.33 25.23
C THR A 373 5.82 -8.64 26.20
N GLY A 374 4.55 -8.48 25.80
CA GLY A 374 3.49 -7.83 26.56
C GLY A 374 3.20 -6.40 26.09
N PRO A 375 2.02 -5.85 26.42
CA PRO A 375 1.61 -4.52 25.99
C PRO A 375 2.51 -3.43 26.59
N SER A 376 2.87 -2.45 25.77
CA SER A 376 3.62 -1.28 26.23
C SER A 376 2.73 -0.33 27.02
N LYS A 377 3.34 0.34 27.99
CA LYS A 377 2.70 1.41 28.79
C LYS A 377 2.94 2.80 28.21
N LEU A 378 3.63 2.89 27.07
CA LEU A 378 3.92 4.17 26.43
C LEU A 378 2.66 4.69 25.72
N PRO A 379 2.28 5.96 25.90
CA PRO A 379 1.12 6.53 25.19
C PRO A 379 1.24 6.37 23.67
N GLY A 380 0.14 5.92 23.04
CA GLY A 380 0.04 5.73 21.59
C GLY A 380 1.00 4.70 21.00
N SER A 381 1.53 3.77 21.81
CA SER A 381 2.37 2.69 21.32
C SER A 381 1.60 1.63 20.54
N GLU A 382 0.28 1.56 20.69
CA GLU A 382 -0.57 0.54 20.06
C GLU A 382 -0.58 0.67 18.53
N LEU A 383 -0.93 1.84 18.00
CA LEU A 383 -0.79 2.10 16.57
C LEU A 383 0.66 1.94 16.10
N PHE A 384 1.65 2.40 16.89
CA PHE A 384 3.05 2.25 16.54
C PHE A 384 3.46 0.78 16.36
N TYR A 385 3.07 -0.09 17.30
CA TYR A 385 3.30 -1.54 17.20
C TYR A 385 2.57 -2.12 16.00
N SER A 386 1.31 -1.71 15.77
CA SER A 386 0.52 -2.18 14.63
C SER A 386 1.19 -1.92 13.28
N LEU A 387 1.90 -0.79 13.15
CA LEU A 387 2.59 -0.39 11.93
C LEU A 387 4.00 -0.98 11.81
N ASN A 388 4.71 -1.16 12.94
CA ASN A 388 6.15 -1.48 12.95
C ASN A 388 6.49 -2.88 13.48
N LEU A 389 5.53 -3.60 14.04
CA LEU A 389 5.70 -4.90 14.71
C LEU A 389 6.79 -4.92 15.80
N ARG A 390 7.00 -3.76 16.44
CA ARG A 390 7.89 -3.56 17.58
C ARG A 390 7.39 -2.41 18.44
N GLN A 391 7.76 -2.39 19.72
CA GLN A 391 7.49 -1.23 20.57
C GLN A 391 8.34 -0.02 20.16
N PRO A 392 7.85 1.21 20.40
CA PRO A 392 8.66 2.40 20.25
C PRO A 392 9.76 2.38 21.32
N THR A 393 10.95 2.81 20.94
CA THR A 393 12.13 2.95 21.79
C THR A 393 12.40 4.44 21.98
N PRO A 394 11.88 5.08 23.04
CA PRO A 394 12.11 6.50 23.26
C PRO A 394 13.61 6.78 23.42
N GLU A 395 14.03 7.97 23.03
CA GLU A 395 15.39 8.42 23.34
C GLU A 395 15.61 8.42 24.87
N PRO A 396 16.63 7.70 25.38
CA PRO A 396 16.84 7.59 26.80
C PRO A 396 17.49 8.86 27.36
N ILE A 397 17.09 9.26 28.57
CA ILE A 397 17.80 10.28 29.35
C ILE A 397 19.02 9.66 30.04
N TYR A 398 18.83 8.45 30.60
CA TYR A 398 19.89 7.67 31.23
C TYR A 398 19.61 6.16 31.04
N PRO A 399 20.61 5.34 30.64
CA PRO A 399 21.93 5.75 30.14
C PRO A 399 21.79 6.69 28.93
N TYR A 400 22.75 7.60 28.75
CA TYR A 400 22.70 8.57 27.66
C TYR A 400 22.59 7.90 26.29
N PRO A 401 21.98 8.57 25.29
CA PRO A 401 21.89 8.02 23.94
C PRO A 401 23.29 7.81 23.33
N ASN A 402 23.37 6.92 22.35
CA ASN A 402 24.61 6.58 21.64
C ASN A 402 25.26 7.79 20.95
N ILE A 403 24.47 8.80 20.60
CA ILE A 403 24.93 10.07 20.03
C ILE A 403 24.51 11.17 20.97
N ARG A 404 25.47 12.00 21.40
CA ARG A 404 25.23 13.14 22.27
C ARG A 404 25.42 14.43 21.49
N ILE A 405 24.41 15.28 21.55
CA ILE A 405 24.42 16.60 20.92
C ILE A 405 24.51 17.65 22.03
N LEU A 406 25.39 18.62 21.86
CA LEU A 406 25.50 19.80 22.70
C LEU A 406 25.01 21.03 21.92
N GLY A 407 24.20 21.85 22.58
CA GLY A 407 23.47 22.93 21.93
C GLY A 407 22.11 22.46 21.39
N GLY A 408 21.28 23.40 20.97
CA GLY A 408 19.89 23.13 20.54
C GLY A 408 18.90 22.98 21.71
N PRO A 409 17.68 22.49 21.45
CA PRO A 409 16.61 22.38 22.44
C PRO A 409 16.87 21.28 23.47
N PRO A 410 16.21 21.34 24.65
CA PRO A 410 16.26 20.28 25.65
C PRO A 410 15.85 18.92 25.07
N ARG A 411 16.56 17.86 25.46
CA ARG A 411 16.32 16.47 25.02
C ARG A 411 15.72 15.65 26.18
N PRO A 412 14.86 14.63 25.93
CA PRO A 412 14.48 14.10 24.62
C PRO A 412 13.57 15.07 23.85
N VAL A 413 13.82 15.19 22.55
CA VAL A 413 13.07 16.08 21.66
C VAL A 413 11.80 15.40 21.15
N THR A 414 10.91 16.20 20.56
CA THR A 414 9.74 15.73 19.81
C THR A 414 9.94 15.97 18.31
N ALA A 415 9.29 15.18 17.47
CA ALA A 415 9.39 15.27 16.01
C ALA A 415 8.16 15.90 15.36
N ILE A 416 8.37 16.58 14.24
CA ILE A 416 7.25 17.11 13.44
C ILE A 416 6.51 15.98 12.70
N CYS A 417 5.21 16.15 12.49
CA CYS A 417 4.42 15.28 11.62
C CYS A 417 4.62 15.72 10.17
N VAL A 418 5.55 15.09 9.45
CA VAL A 418 5.81 15.41 8.03
C VAL A 418 4.67 14.83 7.19
N PRO A 419 3.91 15.64 6.43
CA PRO A 419 2.86 15.15 5.53
C PRO A 419 3.40 14.16 4.49
N SER A 420 2.64 13.13 4.20
CA SER A 420 2.88 12.14 3.13
C SER A 420 1.56 11.51 2.68
N ASP A 421 1.59 10.63 1.67
CA ASP A 421 0.42 9.85 1.23
C ASP A 421 -0.27 9.07 2.36
N SER A 422 0.50 8.66 3.38
CA SER A 422 -0.01 7.90 4.53
C SER A 422 -0.11 8.74 5.81
N ARG A 423 0.14 10.06 5.78
CA ARG A 423 0.21 10.83 7.02
C ARG A 423 -0.13 12.31 6.85
N THR A 424 -0.87 12.86 7.81
CA THR A 424 -1.24 14.28 7.79
C THR A 424 -1.16 14.93 9.19
N PRO A 425 -0.64 16.17 9.30
CA PRO A 425 -0.75 16.98 10.51
C PRO A 425 -2.08 17.74 10.59
N PHE A 426 -2.92 17.67 9.55
CA PHE A 426 -4.20 18.38 9.48
C PHE A 426 -5.32 17.48 9.98
N LYS A 427 -6.12 18.01 10.92
CA LYS A 427 -7.27 17.30 11.50
C LYS A 427 -8.23 16.87 10.40
N PRO A 428 -8.56 15.57 10.29
CA PRO A 428 -9.54 15.10 9.31
C PRO A 428 -10.91 15.70 9.59
N ASP A 429 -11.56 16.21 8.55
CA ASP A 429 -12.93 16.69 8.62
C ASP A 429 -13.89 15.57 9.08
N GLY A 430 -14.60 15.79 10.19
CA GLY A 430 -15.47 14.78 10.81
C GLY A 430 -14.81 14.01 11.96
N TRP A 431 -13.54 14.29 12.27
CA TRP A 431 -12.88 13.78 13.47
C TRP A 431 -13.53 14.32 14.74
N GLN A 432 -13.94 13.43 15.65
CA GLN A 432 -14.54 13.78 16.94
C GLN A 432 -13.45 13.77 18.05
N GLU A 433 -13.53 14.70 19.00
CA GLU A 433 -12.58 14.78 20.13
C GLU A 433 -13.07 14.01 21.36
#